data_AF-A0A7I7UNG7-F1
#
_entry.id   AF-A0A7I7UNG7-F1
#
_cell.length_a   1.000
_cell.length_b   1.000
_cell.length_c   1.000
_cell.angle_alpha   90.00
_cell.angle_beta   90.00
_cell.angle_gamma   90.00
#
_symmetry.space_group_name_H-M   'P 1'
#
loop_
_entity.id
_entity.type
_entity.pdbx_description
1 polymer ?
#
loop_
_entity_poly.entity_id
_entity_poly.type
_entity_poly.pdbx_seq_one_letter_code
_entity_poly.pdbx_strand_id
1 'polypeptide(L)'
;MHAWAWFCGVRLVGMGGHCAEARKVLRELDAELAASSERTGTTLVWTAADRAVLDAIAANIDRRVDLTADYQASTEPKVRVKLSAELRLLEGALARLLKEVHTDIPAPESQTTIKARRAANARWHPRHAPTG
;
A
#
# COMPACT_ATOMS: atom_id res chain seq x y z
N MET A 1 -30.91 -22.24 4.18
CA MET A 1 -30.05 -21.64 5.23
C MET A 1 -28.63 -22.09 4.93
N HIS A 2 -27.89 -21.22 4.24
CA HIS A 2 -26.65 -21.59 3.58
C HIS A 2 -25.45 -21.59 4.54
N ALA A 3 -24.86 -22.77 4.66
CA ALA A 3 -23.43 -23.05 4.70
C ALA A 3 -22.49 -21.87 4.99
N TRP A 4 -22.03 -21.78 6.24
CA TRP A 4 -20.80 -21.07 6.59
C TRP A 4 -19.63 -22.00 6.26
N ALA A 5 -19.27 -22.05 4.98
CA ALA A 5 -18.07 -22.72 4.53
C ALA A 5 -16.85 -21.89 4.96
N TRP A 6 -16.21 -22.35 6.03
CA TRP A 6 -14.84 -22.03 6.37
C TRP A 6 -13.95 -22.36 5.18
N PHE A 7 -13.49 -21.35 4.45
CA PHE A 7 -12.47 -21.51 3.43
C PHE A 7 -11.13 -20.94 3.90
N CYS A 8 -10.24 -21.88 4.20
CA CYS A 8 -8.81 -21.92 3.88
C CYS A 8 -7.97 -20.64 4.04
N GLY A 9 -7.38 -20.51 5.24
CA GLY A 9 -5.93 -20.75 5.35
C GLY A 9 -5.00 -19.94 4.46
N VAL A 10 -4.94 -18.62 4.65
CA VAL A 10 -3.68 -17.88 4.58
C VAL A 10 -3.44 -17.19 5.92
N ARG A 11 -2.84 -17.96 6.84
CA ARG A 11 -2.12 -17.40 7.98
C ARG A 11 -0.68 -17.20 7.52
N LEU A 12 -0.40 -16.09 6.83
CA LEU A 12 0.97 -15.71 6.45
C LEU A 12 1.37 -14.42 7.18
N VAL A 13 2.12 -14.64 8.27
CA VAL A 13 3.32 -13.93 8.71
C VAL A 13 3.24 -12.39 8.77
N GLY A 14 3.13 -11.84 10.00
CA GLY A 14 3.57 -10.46 10.28
C GLY A 14 2.82 -9.68 11.37
N MET A 15 1.55 -9.96 11.68
CA MET A 15 0.71 -9.02 12.47
C MET A 15 0.78 -9.21 13.99
N GLY A 16 1.99 -9.19 14.56
CA GLY A 16 2.21 -9.26 16.02
C GLY A 16 3.01 -8.10 16.64
N GLY A 17 3.63 -7.21 15.85
CA GLY A 17 4.65 -6.28 16.36
C GLY A 17 4.32 -4.78 16.32
N HIS A 18 3.34 -4.34 15.52
CA HIS A 18 3.12 -2.90 15.28
C HIS A 18 2.29 -2.22 16.37
N CYS A 19 2.47 -0.92 16.55
CA CYS A 19 1.75 -0.08 17.51
C CYS A 19 0.25 0.02 17.19
N ALA A 20 -0.53 0.60 18.12
CA ALA A 20 -1.98 0.69 17.97
C ALA A 20 -2.40 1.53 16.77
N GLU A 21 -1.68 2.62 16.50
CA GLU A 21 -1.88 3.53 15.38
C GLU A 21 -1.64 2.83 14.04
N ALA A 22 -0.53 2.10 13.91
CA ALA A 22 -0.20 1.35 12.71
C ALA A 22 -1.27 0.28 12.41
N ARG A 23 -1.68 -0.49 13.44
CA ARG A 23 -2.77 -1.48 13.31
C ARG A 23 -4.11 -0.85 12.96
N LYS A 24 -4.37 0.38 13.38
CA LYS A 24 -5.59 1.10 13.00
C LYS A 24 -5.57 1.42 11.51
N VAL A 25 -4.48 2.01 11.00
CA VAL A 25 -4.33 2.35 9.58
C VAL A 25 -4.45 1.10 8.70
N LEU A 26 -3.77 0.01 9.05
CA LEU A 26 -3.86 -1.24 8.28
C LEU A 26 -5.29 -1.78 8.21
N ARG A 27 -6.05 -1.73 9.31
CA ARG A 27 -7.46 -2.16 9.32
C ARG A 27 -8.36 -1.26 8.47
N GLU A 28 -8.09 0.04 8.44
CA GLU A 28 -8.85 0.98 7.60
C GLU A 28 -8.61 0.68 6.12
N LEU A 29 -7.35 0.44 5.72
CA LEU A 29 -7.01 0.04 4.35
C LEU A 29 -7.62 -1.33 3.97
N ASP A 30 -7.58 -2.31 4.88
CA ASP A 30 -8.26 -3.59 4.67
C ASP A 30 -9.78 -3.41 4.46
N ALA A 31 -10.41 -2.52 5.25
CA ALA A 31 -11.84 -2.21 5.12
C ALA A 31 -12.16 -1.50 3.78
N GLU A 32 -11.30 -0.60 3.32
CA GLU A 32 -11.43 0.06 2.01
C GLU A 32 -11.33 -0.94 0.86
N LEU A 33 -10.39 -1.89 0.92
CA LEU A 33 -10.25 -2.95 -0.09
C LEU A 33 -11.48 -3.87 -0.10
N ALA A 34 -12.00 -4.21 1.09
CA ALA A 34 -13.21 -5.02 1.23
C ALA A 34 -14.43 -4.32 0.61
N ALA A 35 -14.62 -3.03 0.92
CA ALA A 35 -15.69 -2.24 0.33
C ALA A 35 -15.57 -2.15 -1.20
N SER A 36 -14.35 -2.02 -1.72
CA SER A 36 -14.10 -1.98 -3.17
C SER A 36 -14.37 -3.33 -3.85
N SER A 37 -14.06 -4.43 -3.16
CA SER A 37 -14.42 -5.79 -3.61
C SER A 37 -15.93 -5.96 -3.73
N GLU A 38 -16.68 -5.50 -2.72
CA GLU A 38 -18.15 -5.55 -2.71
C GLU A 38 -18.75 -4.71 -3.85
N ARG A 39 -18.27 -3.47 -4.03
CA ARG A 39 -18.75 -2.57 -5.11
C ARG A 39 -18.54 -3.13 -6.51
N THR A 40 -17.43 -3.82 -6.72
CA THR A 40 -17.03 -4.32 -8.05
C THR A 40 -17.52 -5.75 -8.31
N GLY A 41 -18.07 -6.43 -7.31
CA GLY A 41 -18.47 -7.84 -7.39
C GLY A 41 -17.29 -8.79 -7.62
N THR A 42 -16.06 -8.34 -7.39
CA THR A 42 -14.82 -9.10 -7.59
C THR A 42 -14.07 -9.18 -6.26
N THR A 43 -13.61 -10.37 -5.89
CA THR A 43 -12.76 -10.52 -4.68
C THR A 43 -11.39 -9.89 -4.93
N LEU A 44 -11.13 -8.74 -4.31
CA LEU A 44 -9.80 -8.12 -4.31
C LEU A 44 -8.99 -8.65 -3.14
N VAL A 45 -7.70 -8.89 -3.38
CA VAL A 45 -6.75 -9.34 -2.37
C VAL A 45 -5.46 -8.56 -2.52
N TRP A 46 -4.84 -8.23 -1.39
CA TRP A 46 -3.50 -7.65 -1.38
C TRP A 46 -2.48 -8.60 -2.00
N THR A 47 -1.73 -8.10 -2.97
CA THR A 47 -0.59 -8.81 -3.53
C THR A 47 0.58 -8.82 -2.55
N ALA A 48 1.60 -9.64 -2.82
CA ALA A 48 2.82 -9.63 -2.03
C ALA A 48 3.53 -8.26 -2.05
N ALA A 49 3.46 -7.54 -3.16
CA ALA A 49 4.00 -6.19 -3.28
C ALA A 49 3.23 -5.21 -2.39
N ASP A 50 1.90 -5.26 -2.41
CA ASP A 50 1.07 -4.42 -1.53
C ASP A 50 1.37 -4.72 -0.06
N ARG A 51 1.51 -5.99 0.30
CA ARG A 51 1.87 -6.40 1.66
C ARG A 51 3.20 -5.81 2.11
N ALA A 52 4.20 -5.76 1.22
CA ALA A 52 5.49 -5.13 1.55
C ALA A 52 5.34 -3.60 1.76
N VAL A 53 4.50 -2.93 0.96
CA VAL A 53 4.22 -1.50 1.14
C VAL A 53 3.45 -1.25 2.44
N LEU A 54 2.45 -2.07 2.75
CA LEU A 54 1.67 -1.99 4.00
C LEU A 54 2.56 -2.20 5.23
N ASP A 55 3.48 -3.16 5.19
CA ASP A 55 4.46 -3.38 6.26
C ASP A 55 5.40 -2.16 6.42
N ALA A 56 5.89 -1.61 5.31
CA ALA A 56 6.69 -0.38 5.33
C ALA A 56 5.92 0.81 5.92
N ILE A 57 4.63 0.96 5.61
CA ILE A 57 3.77 1.98 6.23
C ILE A 57 3.68 1.76 7.73
N ALA A 58 3.39 0.54 8.17
CA ALA A 58 3.27 0.20 9.59
C ALA A 58 4.56 0.48 10.35
N ALA A 59 5.71 0.04 9.85
CA ALA A 59 7.02 0.29 10.45
C ALA A 59 7.36 1.80 10.54
N ASN A 60 6.99 2.59 9.52
CA ASN A 60 7.16 4.05 9.58
C ASN A 60 6.24 4.69 10.64
N ILE A 61 5.02 4.19 10.80
CA ILE A 61 4.10 4.68 11.85
C ILE A 61 4.63 4.32 13.24
N ASP A 62 5.10 3.09 13.45
CA ASP A 62 5.72 2.67 14.71
C ASP A 62 6.85 3.63 15.09
N ARG A 63 7.79 3.85 14.15
CA ARG A 63 8.93 4.72 14.39
C ARG A 63 8.50 6.17 14.64
N ARG A 64 7.46 6.65 13.96
CA ARG A 64 6.92 7.99 14.17
C ARG A 64 6.33 8.13 15.58
N VAL A 65 5.63 7.13 16.08
CA VAL A 65 5.07 7.12 17.45
C VAL A 65 6.21 7.19 18.48
N ASP A 66 7.22 6.35 18.34
CA ASP A 66 8.40 6.35 19.24
C ASP A 66 9.10 7.71 19.24
N LEU A 67 9.43 8.25 18.05
CA LEU A 67 10.13 9.52 17.94
C LEU A 67 9.30 10.72 18.41
N THR A 68 7.97 10.63 18.30
CA THR A 68 7.08 11.66 18.84
C THR A 68 7.12 11.66 20.37
N ALA A 69 7.12 10.48 20.99
CA ALA A 69 7.26 10.34 22.44
C ALA A 69 8.63 10.87 22.90
N ASP A 70 9.71 10.48 22.23
CA ASP A 70 11.07 10.98 22.51
C ASP A 70 11.16 12.51 22.37
N TYR A 71 10.54 13.07 21.33
CA TYR A 71 10.52 14.52 21.10
C TYR A 71 9.80 15.28 22.20
N GLN A 72 8.71 14.71 22.72
CA GLN A 72 7.94 15.28 23.82
C GLN A 72 8.68 15.16 25.16
N ALA A 73 9.40 14.06 25.39
CA ALA A 73 10.17 13.83 26.61
C ALA A 73 11.48 14.64 26.67
N SER A 74 12.08 14.96 25.53
CA SER A 74 13.36 15.66 25.46
C SER A 74 13.26 17.12 25.89
N THR A 75 14.09 17.52 26.86
CA THR A 75 14.27 18.92 27.27
C THR A 75 15.42 19.62 26.55
N GLU A 76 16.31 18.87 25.89
CA GLU A 76 17.46 19.44 25.17
C GLU A 76 17.03 19.98 23.79
N PRO A 77 17.21 21.30 23.51
CA PRO A 77 16.76 21.90 22.24
C PRO A 77 17.39 21.28 20.99
N LYS A 78 18.68 20.94 21.05
CA LYS A 78 19.40 20.34 19.92
C LYS A 78 18.85 18.97 19.55
N VAL A 79 18.49 18.16 20.55
CA VAL A 79 17.87 16.85 20.35
C VAL A 79 16.47 17.01 19.75
N ARG A 80 15.67 17.95 20.27
CA ARG A 80 14.34 18.26 19.71
C ARG A 80 14.39 18.65 18.23
N VAL A 81 15.35 19.49 17.82
CA VAL A 81 15.52 19.86 16.40
C VAL A 81 15.80 18.64 15.52
N LYS A 82 16.68 17.72 15.97
CA LYS A 82 17.00 16.49 15.24
C LYS A 82 15.78 15.58 15.12
N LEU A 83 15.10 15.29 16.23
CA LEU A 83 13.89 14.46 16.24
C LEU A 83 12.80 15.06 15.36
N SER A 84 12.65 16.39 15.37
CA SER A 84 11.71 17.09 14.48
C SER A 84 12.07 16.96 12.99
N ALA A 85 13.36 16.91 12.64
CA ALA A 85 13.79 16.66 11.27
C ALA A 85 13.42 15.23 10.84
N GLU A 86 13.67 14.23 11.70
CA GLU A 86 13.31 12.84 11.39
C GLU A 86 11.81 12.62 11.29
N LEU A 87 11.01 13.26 12.14
CA LEU A 87 9.55 13.20 12.04
C LEU A 87 9.04 13.70 10.68
N ARG A 88 9.59 14.81 10.15
CA ARG A 88 9.23 15.32 8.82
C ARG A 88 9.63 14.35 7.70
N LEU A 89 10.77 13.67 7.84
CA LEU A 89 11.20 12.67 6.86
C LEU A 89 10.26 11.46 6.85
N LEU A 90 9.82 10.99 8.03
CA LEU A 90 8.81 9.93 8.14
C LEU A 90 7.46 10.37 7.58
N GLU A 91 7.01 11.60 7.84
CA GLU A 91 5.76 12.13 7.27
C GLU A 91 5.82 12.17 5.73
N GLY A 92 6.93 12.63 5.16
CA GLY A 92 7.14 12.62 3.71
C GLY A 92 7.22 11.21 3.12
N ALA A 93 7.82 10.26 3.84
CA ALA A 93 7.86 8.85 3.43
C ALA A 93 6.46 8.22 3.46
N LEU A 94 5.70 8.44 4.54
CA LEU A 94 4.32 7.97 4.68
C LEU A 94 3.42 8.53 3.58
N ALA A 95 3.50 9.82 3.27
CA ALA A 95 2.72 10.43 2.19
C ALA A 95 3.00 9.78 0.82
N ARG A 96 4.25 9.40 0.55
CA ARG A 96 4.62 8.68 -0.68
C ARG A 96 4.09 7.25 -0.67
N LEU A 97 4.32 6.50 0.40
CA LEU A 97 3.90 5.10 0.51
C LEU A 97 2.37 4.95 0.44
N LEU A 98 1.62 5.81 1.12
CA LEU A 98 0.16 5.81 1.07
C LEU A 98 -0.38 6.09 -0.34
N LYS A 99 0.35 6.86 -1.15
CA LYS A 99 -0.04 7.14 -2.54
C LYS A 99 0.08 5.90 -3.45
N GLU A 100 0.99 4.98 -3.12
CA GLU A 100 1.18 3.72 -3.87
C GLU A 100 0.13 2.66 -3.50
N VAL A 101 -0.61 2.84 -2.40
CA VAL A 101 -1.67 1.90 -2.01
C VAL A 101 -2.92 2.19 -2.83
N HIS A 102 -3.38 1.19 -3.58
CA HIS A 102 -4.58 1.27 -4.39
C HIS A 102 -5.60 0.23 -3.92
N THR A 103 -6.73 0.71 -3.39
CA THR A 103 -7.84 -0.13 -2.91
C THR A 103 -8.94 -0.32 -3.97
N ASP A 104 -8.94 0.51 -5.00
CA ASP A 104 -9.90 0.46 -6.10
C ASP A 104 -9.32 -0.19 -7.36
N ILE A 105 -10.20 -0.77 -8.18
CA ILE A 105 -9.83 -1.23 -9.52
C ILE A 105 -9.63 0.01 -10.40
N PRO A 106 -8.46 0.19 -11.03
CA PRO A 106 -8.26 1.31 -11.94
C PRO A 106 -9.30 1.27 -13.06
N ALA A 107 -9.86 2.44 -13.39
CA ALA A 107 -10.80 2.57 -14.49
C ALA A 107 -10.20 1.96 -15.77
N PRO A 108 -11.03 1.32 -16.63
CA PRO A 108 -10.53 0.72 -17.85
C PRO A 108 -9.75 1.77 -18.67
N GLU A 109 -8.59 1.36 -19.18
CA GLU A 109 -7.75 2.26 -19.97
C GLU A 109 -8.54 2.89 -21.12
N SER A 110 -8.33 4.19 -21.33
CA SER A 110 -8.98 4.90 -22.43
C SER A 110 -8.58 4.30 -23.79
N GLN A 111 -9.50 4.32 -24.75
CA GLN A 111 -9.23 3.88 -26.13
C GLN A 111 -8.03 4.62 -26.75
N THR A 112 -7.81 5.87 -26.36
CA THR A 112 -6.65 6.67 -26.79
C THR A 112 -5.34 6.09 -26.27
N THR A 113 -5.27 5.75 -24.97
CA THR A 113 -4.10 5.10 -24.35
C THR A 113 -3.81 3.75 -25.00
N ILE A 114 -4.85 2.95 -25.23
CA ILE A 114 -4.74 1.64 -25.90
C ILE A 114 -4.16 1.79 -27.31
N LYS A 115 -4.68 2.74 -28.10
CA LYS A 115 -4.19 3.02 -29.45
C LYS A 115 -2.75 3.53 -29.46
N ALA A 116 -2.39 4.40 -28.52
CA ALA A 116 -1.03 4.91 -28.39
C ALA A 116 -0.02 3.79 -28.06
N ARG A 117 -0.35 2.91 -27.10
CA ARG A 117 0.48 1.73 -26.78
C ARG A 117 0.60 0.78 -27.97
N ARG A 118 -0.51 0.49 -28.67
CA ARG A 118 -0.48 -0.36 -29.88
C ARG A 118 0.41 0.23 -30.97
N ALA A 119 0.31 1.54 -31.20
CA ALA A 119 1.15 2.23 -32.18
C ALA A 119 2.63 2.24 -31.77
N ALA A 120 2.93 2.47 -30.49
CA ALA A 120 4.30 2.40 -29.97
C ALA A 120 4.87 0.97 -30.09
N ASN A 121 4.12 -0.05 -29.69
CA ASN A 121 4.54 -1.45 -29.83
C ASN A 121 4.76 -1.83 -31.29
N ALA A 122 3.92 -1.36 -32.21
CA ALA A 122 4.10 -1.59 -33.65
C ALA A 122 5.36 -0.89 -34.22
N ARG A 123 5.79 0.23 -33.63
CA ARG A 123 7.02 0.94 -34.02
C ARG A 123 8.29 0.24 -33.51
N TRP A 124 8.27 -0.25 -32.28
CA TRP A 124 9.47 -0.77 -31.60
C TRP A 124 9.62 -2.29 -31.63
N HIS A 125 8.53 -3.03 -31.80
CA HIS A 125 8.51 -4.48 -31.93
C HIS A 125 7.72 -4.88 -33.18
N PRO A 126 8.32 -4.78 -34.38
CA PRO A 126 7.70 -5.28 -35.61
C PRO A 126 7.43 -6.78 -35.45
N ARG A 127 6.19 -7.20 -35.72
CA ARG A 127 5.79 -8.62 -35.67
C ARG A 127 6.81 -9.45 -36.44
N HIS A 128 7.54 -10.34 -35.76
CA HIS A 128 8.26 -11.42 -36.41
C HIS A 128 7.21 -12.29 -37.10
N ALA A 129 7.23 -12.34 -38.43
CA ALA A 129 6.34 -13.21 -39.19
C ALA A 129 6.65 -14.67 -38.82
N PRO A 130 5.66 -15.56 -38.69
CA PRO A 130 5.93 -16.98 -38.54
C PRO A 130 6.69 -17.44 -39.80
N THR A 131 7.89 -17.96 -39.59
CA THR A 131 8.58 -18.75 -40.61
C THR A 131 7.82 -20.07 -40.77
N GLY A 132 7.72 -20.51 -42.02
CA GLY A 132 6.79 -21.55 -42.48
C GLY A 132 6.90 -22.90 -41.78
#